data_AF-A0A7S1PKV3-F1
#
_entry.id   AF-A0A7S1PKV3-F1
#
_cell.length_a   1.000
_cell.length_b   1.000
_cell.length_c   1.000
_cell.angle_alpha   90.00
_cell.angle_beta   90.00
_cell.angle_gamma   90.00
#
_symmetry.space_group_name_H-M   'P 1'
#
loop_
_entity.id
_entity.type
_entity.pdbx_description
1 polymer ?
#
loop_
_entity_poly.entity_id
_entity_poly.type
_entity_poly.pdbx_seq_one_letter_code
_entity_poly.pdbx_strand_id
1 'polypeptide(L)'
;DRELMLELARLRGGALQLAAEGLRADRDFMLAAVRQHGGALQFAAEGLRADRELVLEATRQHAGALKFAAEGLRADRDLVLGVVRQGGGALQFAAEGLRADRALAFEAVRQHW
;
A
#
# COMPACT_ATOMS: atom_id res chain seq x y z
N ASP A 1 3.94 -8.78 -22.36
CA ASP A 1 5.33 -8.96 -21.90
C ASP A 1 5.47 -8.37 -20.50
N ARG A 2 6.16 -9.07 -19.57
CA ARG A 2 6.33 -8.67 -18.17
C ARG A 2 7.19 -7.41 -18.02
N GLU A 3 8.29 -7.32 -18.77
CA GLU A 3 9.23 -6.21 -18.70
C GLU A 3 8.60 -4.93 -19.22
N LEU A 4 7.91 -5.02 -20.36
CA LEU A 4 7.12 -3.91 -20.90
C LEU A 4 6.06 -3.42 -19.90
N MET A 5 5.39 -4.33 -19.18
CA MET A 5 4.41 -3.93 -18.16
C MET A 5 5.04 -3.23 -16.95
N LEU A 6 6.25 -3.62 -16.53
CA LEU A 6 6.98 -2.93 -15.46
C LEU A 6 7.46 -1.55 -15.91
N GLU A 7 7.93 -1.42 -17.15
CA GLU A 7 8.32 -0.15 -17.73
C GLU A 7 7.12 0.81 -17.84
N LEU A 8 5.98 0.31 -18.32
CA LEU A 8 4.74 1.08 -18.38
C LEU A 8 4.22 1.45 -16.99
N ALA A 9 4.31 0.55 -16.01
CA ALA A 9 3.93 0.83 -14.62
C ALA A 9 4.78 1.95 -14.01
N ARG A 10 6.07 2.00 -14.37
CA ARG A 10 6.99 3.09 -13.96
C ARG A 10 6.58 4.44 -14.57
N LEU A 11 6.19 4.46 -15.84
CA LEU A 11 5.80 5.70 -16.54
C LEU A 11 4.38 6.16 -16.20
N ARG A 12 3.47 5.21 -15.96
CA ARG A 12 2.05 5.43 -15.68
C ARG A 12 1.59 4.36 -14.68
N GLY A 13 1.40 4.75 -13.42
CA GLY A 13 0.94 3.83 -12.37
C GLY A 13 -0.36 3.08 -12.71
N GLY A 14 -1.21 3.62 -13.60
CA GLY A 14 -2.44 2.97 -14.09
C GLY A 14 -2.26 1.90 -15.17
N ALA A 15 -1.06 1.72 -15.75
CA ALA A 15 -0.82 0.70 -16.78
C ALA A 15 -1.05 -0.73 -16.27
N LEU A 16 -0.88 -0.94 -14.95
CA LEU A 16 -1.13 -2.21 -14.27
C LEU A 16 -2.59 -2.66 -14.31
N GLN A 17 -3.53 -1.75 -14.57
CA GLN A 17 -4.94 -2.12 -14.78
C GLN A 17 -5.11 -3.04 -16.01
N LEU A 18 -4.23 -2.89 -17.01
CA LEU A 18 -4.24 -3.67 -18.25
C LEU A 18 -3.38 -4.95 -18.13
N ALA A 19 -2.69 -5.15 -17.00
CA ALA A 19 -1.92 -6.35 -16.78
C ALA A 19 -2.86 -7.56 -16.64
N ALA A 20 -2.49 -8.68 -17.27
CA ALA A 20 -3.22 -9.93 -17.16
C ALA A 20 -3.39 -10.32 -15.68
N GLU A 21 -4.50 -10.99 -15.35
CA GLU A 21 -4.79 -11.42 -13.98
C GLU A 21 -3.64 -12.22 -13.36
N GLY A 22 -3.00 -13.09 -14.14
CA GLY A 22 -1.83 -13.84 -13.70
C GLY A 22 -0.66 -12.95 -13.24
N LEU A 23 -0.41 -11.81 -13.90
CA LEU A 23 0.62 -10.85 -13.47
C LEU A 23 0.19 -10.09 -12.22
N ARG A 24 -1.08 -9.75 -12.08
CA ARG A 24 -1.62 -9.09 -10.89
C ARG A 24 -1.63 -10.01 -9.66
N ALA A 25 -1.62 -11.32 -9.86
CA ALA A 25 -1.46 -12.35 -8.84
C ALA A 25 0.00 -12.80 -8.63
N ASP A 26 0.92 -12.40 -9.51
CA ASP A 26 2.34 -12.68 -9.38
C ASP A 26 2.96 -11.73 -8.34
N ARG A 27 3.39 -12.32 -7.22
CA ARG A 27 3.96 -11.58 -6.10
C ARG A 27 5.21 -10.80 -6.48
N ASP A 28 6.13 -11.40 -7.23
CA ASP A 28 7.42 -10.79 -7.57
C ASP A 28 7.23 -9.65 -8.56
N PHE A 29 6.33 -9.84 -9.53
CA PHE A 29 5.91 -8.76 -10.42
C PHE A 29 5.29 -7.60 -9.63
N MET A 30 4.34 -7.89 -8.74
CA MET A 30 3.71 -6.85 -7.92
C MET A 30 4.69 -6.17 -6.97
N LEU A 31 5.67 -6.89 -6.42
CA LEU A 31 6.73 -6.33 -5.60
C LEU A 31 7.58 -5.34 -6.39
N ALA A 32 7.98 -5.71 -7.61
CA ALA A 32 8.70 -4.80 -8.51
C ALA A 32 7.85 -3.57 -8.86
N ALA A 33 6.55 -3.74 -9.07
CA ALA A 33 5.63 -2.64 -9.39
C ALA A 33 5.45 -1.67 -8.20
N VAL A 34 5.20 -2.16 -6.99
CA VAL A 34 4.99 -1.30 -5.81
C VAL A 34 6.25 -0.55 -5.40
N ARG A 35 7.43 -1.11 -5.65
CA ARG A 35 8.72 -0.43 -5.44
C ARG A 35 8.89 0.81 -6.31
N GLN A 36 8.31 0.81 -7.51
CA GLN A 36 8.34 1.98 -8.40
C GLN A 36 7.20 2.95 -8.10
N HIS A 37 6.04 2.44 -7.69
CA HIS A 37 4.87 3.26 -7.41
C HIS A 37 3.99 2.59 -6.34
N GLY A 38 3.98 3.12 -5.10
CA GLY A 38 3.23 2.49 -3.99
C GLY A 38 1.74 2.26 -4.27
N GLY A 39 1.10 3.15 -5.04
CA GLY A 39 -0.30 2.97 -5.47
C GLY A 39 -0.56 1.78 -6.42
N ALA A 40 0.48 1.09 -6.91
CA ALA A 40 0.34 -0.14 -7.69
C ALA A 40 -0.39 -1.25 -6.92
N LEU A 41 -0.34 -1.21 -5.59
CA LEU A 41 -1.02 -2.16 -4.70
C LEU A 41 -2.52 -2.28 -5.00
N GLN A 42 -3.16 -1.23 -5.53
CA GLN A 42 -4.58 -1.26 -5.90
C GLN A 42 -4.93 -2.29 -6.97
N PHE A 43 -3.95 -2.68 -7.79
CA PHE A 43 -4.12 -3.63 -8.88
C PHE A 43 -3.73 -5.05 -8.49
N ALA A 44 -3.08 -5.24 -7.34
CA ALA A 44 -2.70 -6.57 -6.87
C ALA A 44 -3.94 -7.43 -6.63
N ALA A 45 -3.81 -8.74 -6.87
CA ALA A 45 -4.83 -9.71 -6.50
C ALA A 45 -5.17 -9.60 -5.00
N GLU A 46 -6.40 -9.95 -4.63
CA GLU A 46 -6.89 -9.78 -3.26
C GLU A 46 -5.99 -10.43 -2.20
N GLY A 47 -5.50 -11.65 -2.45
CA GLY A 47 -4.57 -12.33 -1.56
C GLY A 47 -3.25 -11.58 -1.37
N LEU A 48 -2.75 -10.90 -2.41
CA LEU A 48 -1.53 -10.08 -2.31
C LEU A 48 -1.77 -8.76 -1.59
N ARG A 49 -3.00 -8.22 -1.59
CA ARG A 49 -3.33 -7.05 -0.75
C ARG A 49 -3.36 -7.39 0.75
N ALA A 50 -3.41 -8.67 1.09
CA ALA A 50 -3.23 -9.18 2.46
C ALA A 50 -1.76 -9.59 2.76
N ASP A 51 -0.84 -9.50 1.79
CA ASP A 51 0.57 -9.73 2.02
C ASP A 51 1.18 -8.53 2.76
N ARG A 52 1.53 -8.75 4.02
CA ARG A 52 2.11 -7.73 4.90
C ARG A 52 3.37 -7.09 4.29
N GLU A 53 4.26 -7.88 3.71
CA GLU A 53 5.53 -7.37 3.18
C GLU A 53 5.29 -6.50 1.95
N LEU A 54 4.40 -6.96 1.05
CA LEU A 54 4.04 -6.19 -0.14
C LEU A 54 3.37 -4.86 0.23
N VAL A 55 2.46 -4.88 1.21
CA VAL A 55 1.80 -3.66 1.72
C VAL A 55 2.82 -2.71 2.35
N LEU A 56 3.73 -3.22 3.17
CA LEU A 56 4.78 -2.40 3.77
C LEU A 56 5.64 -1.74 2.70
N GLU A 57 6.05 -2.48 1.67
CA GLU A 57 6.84 -1.93 0.57
C GLU A 57 6.07 -0.85 -0.21
N ALA A 58 4.78 -1.07 -0.46
CA ALA A 58 3.92 -0.06 -1.08
C ALA A 58 3.80 1.21 -0.23
N THR A 59 3.64 1.06 1.09
CA THR A 59 3.49 2.20 2.01
C THR A 59 4.77 2.98 2.21
N ARG A 60 5.95 2.35 2.08
CA ARG A 60 7.25 3.04 2.05
C ARG A 60 7.36 4.03 0.90
N GLN A 61 6.81 3.67 -0.25
CA GLN A 61 6.79 4.58 -1.40
C GLN A 61 5.70 5.65 -1.28
N HIS A 62 4.54 5.29 -0.71
CA HIS A 62 3.46 6.22 -0.45
C HIS A 62 2.59 5.72 0.70
N ALA A 63 2.63 6.38 1.85
CA ALA A 63 1.89 5.95 3.04
C ALA A 63 0.37 5.80 2.79
N GLY A 64 -0.20 6.58 1.86
CA GLY A 64 -1.60 6.46 1.44
C GLY A 64 -1.95 5.18 0.68
N ALA A 65 -0.96 4.37 0.27
CA ALA A 65 -1.18 3.05 -0.31
C ALA A 65 -1.88 2.09 0.67
N LEU A 66 -1.83 2.37 1.98
CA LEU A 66 -2.54 1.63 3.02
C LEU A 66 -4.04 1.45 2.70
N LYS A 67 -4.67 2.39 2.00
CA LYS A 67 -6.08 2.30 1.60
C LYS A 67 -6.41 1.11 0.71
N PHE A 68 -5.41 0.54 0.04
CA PHE A 68 -5.55 -0.61 -0.84
C PHE A 68 -5.24 -1.93 -0.13
N ALA A 69 -4.69 -1.91 1.08
CA ALA A 69 -4.44 -3.12 1.84
C ALA A 69 -5.75 -3.82 2.24
N ALA A 70 -5.66 -5.13 2.44
CA ALA A 70 -6.76 -5.92 2.99
C ALA A 70 -7.20 -5.37 4.35
N GLU A 71 -8.49 -5.52 4.66
CA GLU A 71 -9.07 -4.96 5.89
C GLU A 71 -8.34 -5.40 7.15
N GLY A 72 -7.93 -6.68 7.24
CA GLY A 72 -7.16 -7.19 8.38
C GLY A 72 -5.84 -6.44 8.60
N LEU A 73 -5.15 -6.03 7.53
CA LEU A 73 -3.92 -5.24 7.64
C LEU A 73 -4.18 -3.76 7.96
N ARG A 74 -5.32 -3.21 7.53
CA ARG A 74 -5.75 -1.86 7.94
C ARG A 74 -6.21 -1.82 9.41
N ALA A 75 -6.55 -2.96 9.99
CA ALA A 75 -6.85 -3.13 11.41
C ALA A 75 -5.63 -3.58 12.24
N ASP A 76 -4.49 -3.86 11.61
CA ASP A 76 -3.26 -4.21 12.30
C ASP A 76 -2.60 -2.96 12.87
N ARG A 77 -2.64 -2.84 14.19
CA ARG A 77 -2.17 -1.64 14.90
C ARG A 77 -0.68 -1.38 14.68
N ASP A 78 0.15 -2.41 14.66
CA ASP A 78 1.59 -2.26 14.54
C ASP A 78 1.99 -1.86 13.11
N LEU A 79 1.33 -2.43 12.11
CA LEU A 79 1.48 -2.02 10.73
C LEU A 79 1.04 -0.56 10.57
N VAL A 80 -0.17 -0.22 11.01
CA VAL A 80 -0.72 1.13 10.89
C VAL A 80 0.17 2.15 11.59
N LEU A 81 0.65 1.87 12.80
CA LEU A 81 1.60 2.74 13.50
C LEU A 81 2.87 2.98 12.66
N GLY A 82 3.44 1.92 12.08
CA GLY A 82 4.60 2.00 11.21
C GLY A 82 4.37 2.87 9.97
N VAL A 83 3.17 2.81 9.39
CA VAL A 83 2.79 3.63 8.22
C VAL A 83 2.50 5.07 8.60
N VAL A 84 1.81 5.31 9.72
CA VAL A 84 1.49 6.65 10.24
C VAL A 84 2.78 7.43 10.54
N ARG A 85 3.81 6.76 11.07
CA ARG A 85 5.14 7.36 11.29
C ARG A 85 5.84 7.82 10.00
N GLN A 86 5.46 7.29 8.84
CA GLN A 86 6.02 7.71 7.54
C GLN A 86 5.21 8.85 6.92
N GLY A 87 3.91 8.92 7.23
CA GLY A 87 3.04 10.00 6.79
C GLY A 87 1.74 9.97 7.58
N GLY A 88 1.56 10.95 8.47
CA GLY A 88 0.46 10.96 9.44
C GLY A 88 -0.93 10.88 8.79
N GLY A 89 -1.06 11.41 7.56
CA GLY A 89 -2.30 11.35 6.78
C GLY A 89 -2.76 9.93 6.43
N ALA A 90 -1.91 8.92 6.55
CA ALA A 90 -2.28 7.53 6.32
C ALA A 90 -3.27 6.98 7.36
N LEU A 91 -3.36 7.60 8.55
CA LEU A 91 -4.30 7.20 9.59
C LEU A 91 -5.74 7.16 9.08
N GLN A 92 -6.13 8.06 8.17
CA GLN A 92 -7.48 8.11 7.60
C GLN A 92 -7.91 6.80 6.89
N PHE A 93 -6.93 5.97 6.49
CA PHE A 93 -7.15 4.71 5.78
C PHE A 93 -7.14 3.49 6.69
N ALA A 94 -6.77 3.65 7.97
CA ALA A 94 -6.84 2.59 8.95
C ALA A 94 -8.30 2.18 9.24
N ALA A 95 -8.48 1.01 9.84
CA ALA A 95 -9.79 0.57 10.32
C ALA A 95 -10.37 1.57 11.33
N GLU A 96 -11.70 1.64 11.43
CA GLU A 96 -12.41 2.62 12.26
C GLU A 96 -11.92 2.67 13.71
N GLY A 97 -11.74 1.50 14.35
CA GLY A 97 -11.23 1.42 15.72
C GLY A 97 -9.84 2.05 15.90
N LEU A 98 -8.97 1.96 14.89
CA LEU A 98 -7.63 2.55 14.94
C LEU A 98 -7.62 4.04 14.60
N ARG A 99 -8.56 4.52 13.79
CA ARG A 99 -8.72 5.96 13.53
C ARG A 99 -9.07 6.74 14.80
N ALA A 100 -9.78 6.11 15.73
CA ALA A 100 -10.12 6.67 17.03
C ALA A 100 -9.04 6.43 18.11
N ASP A 101 -7.97 5.68 17.83
CA ASP A 101 -6.87 5.47 18.76
C ASP A 101 -6.13 6.79 18.97
N ARG A 102 -6.23 7.33 20.20
CA ARG A 102 -5.63 8.62 20.58
C ARG A 102 -4.11 8.64 20.39
N ALA A 103 -3.42 7.52 20.63
CA ALA A 103 -1.98 7.44 20.46
C ALA A 103 -1.60 7.51 18.98
N LEU A 104 -2.37 6.83 18.10
CA LEU A 104 -2.17 6.92 16.66
C LEU A 104 -2.52 8.31 16.11
N ALA A 105 -3.60 8.94 16.61
CA ALA A 105 -3.98 10.30 16.24
C ALA A 105 -2.89 11.32 16.65
N PHE A 106 -2.35 11.19 17.85
CA PHE A 106 -1.24 12.04 18.30
C PHE A 106 0.02 11.83 17.45
N GLU A 107 0.37 10.59 17.13
CA GLU A 107 1.50 10.30 16.24
C GLU A 107 1.26 10.89 14.84
N ALA A 108 0.05 10.77 14.30
CA ALA A 108 -0.30 11.31 12.99
C ALA A 108 -0.15 12.83 12.92
N VAL A 109 -0.52 13.56 13.98
CA VAL A 109 -0.35 15.02 14.04
C VAL A 109 1.13 15.39 14.08
N ARG A 110 1.98 14.64 14.79
CA ARG A 110 3.42 14.92 14.88
C ARG A 110 4.15 14.84 13.54
N GLN A 111 3.69 14.02 12.61
CA GLN A 111 4.33 13.80 11.31
C GLN A 111 3.93 14.84 10.24
N HIS A 112 3.14 15.86 10.61
CA HIS A 112 2.64 16.93 9.71
C HIS A 112 3.22 18.33 10.05
N TRP A 113 4.32 18.40 10.80
CA TRP A 113 5.06 19.62 11.19
C TRP A 113 6.51 19.52 10.76
#